data_AF-Q0HUH4-F1
#
_entry.id   AF-Q0HUH4-F1
#
_cell.length_a   1.000
_cell.length_b   1.000
_cell.length_c   1.000
_cell.angle_alpha   90.00
_cell.angle_beta   90.00
_cell.angle_gamma   90.00
#
_symmetry.space_group_name_H-M   'P 1'
#
loop_
_entity.id
_entity.type
_entity.pdbx_description
1 polymer ?
#
loop_
_entity_poly.entity_id
_entity_poly.type
_entity_poly.pdbx_seq_one_letter_code
_entity_poly.pdbx_strand_id
1 'polypeptide(L)'
;MTTDLDLQSAIAALDEYGYEKKASMDLEQARNKQQMGKYIKSLDYSLRRLLILQETVNELVEEKKHQLAQQENIQTYKTKIINLSRELNLSYEEVLAIMADSSTKK
;
A
#
# COMPACT_ATOMS: atom_id res chain seq x y z
N MET A 1 30.65 46.59 -0.59
CA MET A 1 29.23 46.23 -0.77
C MET A 1 29.08 45.11 -1.81
N THR A 2 29.86 44.03 -1.70
CA THR A 2 29.87 42.90 -2.66
C THR A 2 29.74 41.55 -1.96
N THR A 3 30.19 41.45 -0.70
CA THR A 3 30.11 40.26 0.14
C THR A 3 28.69 39.94 0.62
N ASP A 4 27.83 40.95 0.78
CA ASP A 4 26.47 40.78 1.31
C ASP A 4 25.50 40.21 0.25
N LEU A 5 25.72 40.60 -1.02
CA LEU A 5 24.99 40.06 -2.17
C LEU A 5 25.34 38.59 -2.41
N ASP A 6 26.61 38.23 -2.20
CA ASP A 6 27.11 36.85 -2.32
C ASP A 6 26.59 35.95 -1.19
N LEU A 7 26.45 36.48 0.03
CA LEU A 7 25.92 35.73 1.16
C LEU A 7 24.43 35.44 0.99
N GLN A 8 23.63 36.42 0.56
CA GLN A 8 22.20 36.21 0.28
C GLN A 8 21.99 35.25 -0.89
N SER A 9 22.84 35.33 -1.92
CA SER A 9 22.80 34.41 -3.06
C SER A 9 23.20 32.99 -2.66
N ALA A 10 24.20 32.84 -1.79
CA ALA A 10 24.61 31.54 -1.25
C ALA A 10 23.54 30.93 -0.33
N ILE A 11 22.86 31.75 0.49
CA ILE A 11 21.75 31.30 1.34
C ILE A 11 20.55 30.89 0.47
N ALA A 12 20.21 31.68 -0.56
CA ALA A 12 19.14 31.33 -1.50
C ALA A 12 19.43 30.04 -2.26
N ALA A 13 20.68 29.84 -2.71
CA ALA A 13 21.10 28.61 -3.38
C ALA A 13 21.08 27.39 -2.44
N LEU A 14 21.39 27.57 -1.14
CA LEU A 14 21.26 26.53 -0.13
C LEU A 14 19.80 26.17 0.16
N ASP A 15 18.91 27.17 0.17
CA ASP A 15 17.48 26.98 0.39
C ASP A 15 16.82 26.30 -0.81
N GLU A 16 17.18 26.72 -2.04
CA GLU A 16 16.73 26.11 -3.30
C GLU A 16 17.23 24.66 -3.43
N TYR A 17 18.50 24.39 -3.11
CA TYR A 17 19.06 23.03 -3.08
C TYR A 17 18.41 22.16 -1.98
N GLY A 18 18.06 22.75 -0.83
CA GLY A 18 17.33 22.10 0.24
C GLY A 18 15.88 21.78 -0.14
N TYR A 19 15.26 22.63 -0.95
CA TYR A 19 13.89 22.47 -1.43
C TYR A 19 13.79 21.41 -2.54
N GLU A 20 14.70 21.42 -3.53
CA GLU A 20 14.72 20.41 -4.60
C GLU A 20 15.02 19.00 -4.07
N LYS A 21 15.85 18.86 -3.04
CA LYS A 21 16.06 17.56 -2.36
C LYS A 21 14.84 17.08 -1.59
N LYS A 22 14.02 17.98 -1.04
CA LYS A 22 12.79 17.61 -0.33
C LYS A 22 11.65 17.28 -1.29
N ALA A 23 11.56 17.98 -2.42
CA ALA A 23 10.50 17.79 -3.41
C ALA A 23 10.69 16.57 -4.32
N SER A 24 11.94 16.13 -4.57
CA SER A 24 12.23 14.97 -5.44
C SER A 24 12.30 13.62 -4.71
N MET A 25 12.18 13.63 -3.39
CA MET A 25 12.28 12.46 -2.54
C MET A 25 10.94 12.26 -1.84
N ASP A 26 9.86 12.06 -2.58
CA ASP A 26 8.60 11.65 -1.97
C ASP A 26 8.43 10.14 -2.14
N LEU A 27 8.10 9.43 -1.05
CA LEU A 27 7.88 7.99 -1.09
C LEU A 27 6.67 7.65 -1.97
N GLU A 28 5.71 8.58 -2.07
CA GLU A 28 4.51 8.43 -2.89
C GLU A 28 4.80 8.21 -4.38
N GLN A 29 5.88 8.81 -4.89
CA GLN A 29 6.28 8.70 -6.30
C GLN A 29 7.31 7.59 -6.55
N ALA A 30 7.84 6.97 -5.49
CA ALA A 30 8.84 5.93 -5.61
C ALA A 30 8.21 4.60 -6.05
N ARG A 31 8.56 4.13 -7.27
CA ARG A 31 7.96 2.91 -7.86
C ARG A 31 8.89 1.71 -7.86
N ASN A 32 10.18 1.90 -7.55
CA ASN A 32 11.17 0.83 -7.56
C ASN A 32 12.08 0.89 -6.32
N LYS A 33 12.75 -0.24 -6.05
CA LYS A 33 13.63 -0.42 -4.87
C LYS A 33 14.73 0.64 -4.78
N GLN A 34 15.26 1.12 -5.92
CA GLN A 34 16.32 2.12 -5.93
C GLN A 34 15.79 3.50 -5.49
N GLN A 35 14.60 3.89 -5.95
CA GLN A 35 13.94 5.14 -5.54
C GLN A 35 13.52 5.09 -4.07
N MET A 36 12.84 4.01 -3.66
CA MET A 36 12.43 3.82 -2.26
C MET A 36 13.65 3.78 -1.32
N GLY A 37 14.71 3.09 -1.72
CA GLY A 37 15.95 3.00 -0.96
C GLY A 37 16.67 4.35 -0.84
N LYS A 38 16.64 5.19 -1.88
CA LYS A 38 17.18 6.57 -1.81
C LYS A 38 16.39 7.42 -0.80
N TYR A 39 15.06 7.33 -0.80
CA TYR A 39 14.21 8.02 0.17
C TYR A 39 14.48 7.55 1.61
N ILE A 40 14.44 6.24 1.86
CA ILE A 40 14.67 5.73 3.22
C ILE A 40 16.06 6.12 3.73
N LYS A 41 17.06 6.19 2.84
CA LYS A 41 18.40 6.68 3.18
C LYS A 41 18.46 8.18 3.46
N SER A 42 17.64 9.03 2.82
CA SER A 42 17.62 10.47 3.14
C SER A 42 16.97 10.79 4.47
N LEU A 43 16.17 9.88 5.02
CA LEU A 43 15.57 10.03 6.35
C LEU A 43 16.60 9.96 7.49
N ASP A 44 17.83 9.48 7.21
CA ASP A 44 18.94 9.36 8.17
C ASP A 44 18.53 8.71 9.50
N TYR A 45 17.74 7.63 9.41
CA TYR A 45 17.24 6.92 10.58
C TYR A 45 18.32 6.07 11.23
N SER A 46 18.40 6.15 12.57
CA SER A 46 19.14 5.18 13.38
C SER A 46 18.65 3.75 13.11
N LEU A 47 19.53 2.76 13.30
CA LEU A 47 19.20 1.34 13.12
C LEU A 47 17.92 0.93 13.87
N ARG A 48 17.73 1.44 15.09
CA ARG A 48 16.52 1.18 15.89
C ARG A 48 15.25 1.66 15.18
N ARG A 49 15.29 2.84 14.57
CA ARG A 49 14.15 3.37 13.79
C ARG A 49 13.92 2.61 12.49
N LEU A 50 14.98 2.13 11.84
CA LEU A 50 14.86 1.29 10.66
C LEU A 50 14.23 -0.08 10.97
N LEU A 51 14.54 -0.68 12.12
CA LEU A 51 13.90 -1.92 12.56
C LEU A 51 12.39 -1.73 12.80
N ILE A 52 12.00 -0.64 13.45
CA ILE A 52 10.58 -0.30 13.65
C ILE A 52 9.89 -0.09 12.29
N LEU A 53 10.52 0.65 11.37
CA LEU A 53 9.99 0.85 10.03
C LEU A 53 9.81 -0.48 9.28
N GLN A 54 10.77 -1.39 9.39
CA GLN A 54 10.70 -2.71 8.79
C GLN A 54 9.52 -3.51 9.35
N GLU A 55 9.33 -3.53 10.67
CA GLU A 55 8.22 -4.21 11.33
C GLU A 55 6.88 -3.66 10.85
N THR A 56 6.69 -2.34 10.88
CA THR A 56 5.46 -1.69 10.40
C THR A 56 5.17 -1.98 8.93
N VAL A 57 6.19 -1.93 8.06
CA VAL A 57 6.02 -2.25 6.64
C VAL A 57 5.63 -3.72 6.45
N ASN A 58 6.23 -4.64 7.21
CA ASN A 58 5.90 -6.06 7.13
C ASN A 58 4.45 -6.32 7.55
N GLU A 59 3.99 -5.72 8.65
CA GLU A 59 2.60 -5.85 9.10
C GLU A 59 1.62 -5.38 8.03
N LEU A 60 1.86 -4.20 7.45
CA LEU A 60 1.02 -3.65 6.37
C LEU A 60 1.01 -4.53 5.11
N VAL A 61 2.15 -5.15 4.78
CA VAL A 61 2.26 -6.07 3.65
C VAL A 61 1.42 -7.32 3.90
N GLU A 62 1.52 -7.91 5.09
CA GLU A 62 0.74 -9.10 5.44
C GLU A 62 -0.77 -8.80 5.48
N GLU A 63 -1.17 -7.65 6.02
CA GLU A 63 -2.57 -7.22 6.00
C GLU A 63 -3.09 -7.10 4.55
N LYS A 64 -2.34 -6.44 3.66
CA LYS A 64 -2.71 -6.32 2.25
C LYS A 64 -2.81 -7.67 1.55
N LYS A 65 -1.87 -8.59 1.79
CA LYS A 65 -1.93 -9.95 1.24
C LYS A 65 -3.19 -10.68 1.69
N HIS A 66 -3.52 -10.58 2.98
CA HIS A 66 -4.71 -11.20 3.54
C HIS A 66 -6.00 -10.62 2.92
N GLN A 67 -6.09 -9.30 2.78
CA GLN A 67 -7.21 -8.64 2.11
C GLN A 67 -7.37 -9.10 0.65
N LEU A 68 -6.26 -9.21 -0.10
CA LEU A 68 -6.29 -9.73 -1.47
C LEU A 68 -6.78 -11.17 -1.53
N ALA A 69 -6.26 -12.05 -0.66
CA ALA A 69 -6.70 -13.44 -0.58
C ALA A 69 -8.20 -13.55 -0.23
N GLN A 70 -8.70 -12.70 0.68
CA GLN A 70 -10.14 -12.65 0.98
C GLN A 70 -10.97 -12.23 -0.23
N GLN A 71 -10.54 -11.21 -0.98
CA GLN A 71 -11.24 -10.76 -2.18
C GLN A 71 -11.27 -11.85 -3.25
N GLU A 72 -10.16 -12.54 -3.48
CA GLU A 72 -10.07 -13.68 -4.40
C GLU A 72 -10.99 -14.83 -3.99
N ASN A 73 -11.03 -15.16 -2.69
CA ASN A 73 -11.92 -16.18 -2.16
C ASN A 73 -13.39 -15.80 -2.36
N ILE A 74 -13.78 -14.57 -2.03
CA ILE A 74 -15.15 -14.07 -2.25
C ILE A 74 -15.53 -14.16 -3.74
N GLN A 75 -14.64 -13.75 -4.64
CA GLN A 75 -14.89 -13.82 -6.07
C GLN A 75 -15.03 -15.27 -6.57
N THR A 76 -14.23 -16.18 -6.01
CA THR A 76 -14.30 -17.61 -6.29
C THR A 76 -15.63 -18.19 -5.81
N TYR A 77 -16.07 -17.85 -4.60
CA TYR A 77 -17.37 -18.30 -4.09
C TYR A 77 -18.54 -17.75 -4.90
N LYS A 78 -18.52 -16.47 -5.26
CA LYS A 78 -19.55 -15.88 -6.15
C LYS A 78 -19.64 -16.64 -7.47
N THR A 79 -18.50 -16.91 -8.09
CA THR A 79 -18.44 -17.69 -9.34
C THR A 79 -19.02 -19.10 -9.16
N LYS A 80 -18.66 -19.79 -8.07
CA LYS A 80 -19.21 -21.12 -7.76
C LYS A 80 -20.72 -21.09 -7.57
N ILE A 81 -21.26 -20.11 -6.85
CA ILE A 81 -22.70 -19.97 -6.62
C ILE A 81 -23.42 -19.70 -7.95
N ILE A 82 -22.88 -18.83 -8.81
CA ILE A 82 -23.45 -18.56 -10.14
C ILE A 82 -23.45 -19.81 -11.01
N ASN A 83 -22.37 -20.59 -10.99
CA ASN A 83 -22.32 -21.84 -11.76
C ASN A 83 -23.34 -22.85 -11.23
N LEU A 84 -23.44 -23.00 -9.90
CA LEU A 84 -24.42 -23.88 -9.27
C LEU A 84 -25.87 -23.45 -9.56
N SER A 85 -26.15 -22.15 -9.56
CA SER A 85 -27.48 -21.62 -9.87
C SER A 85 -27.87 -21.95 -11.31
N ARG A 86 -26.92 -21.87 -12.25
CA ARG A 86 -27.11 -22.29 -13.65
C ARG A 86 -27.31 -23.79 -13.79
N GLU A 87 -26.54 -24.61 -13.08
CA GLU A 87 -26.67 -26.07 -13.12
C GLU A 87 -28.03 -26.55 -12.59
N LEU A 88 -28.51 -25.94 -11.51
CA LEU A 88 -29.76 -26.33 -10.85
C LEU A 88 -30.99 -25.61 -11.41
N ASN A 89 -30.82 -24.70 -12.38
CA ASN A 89 -31.87 -23.77 -12.86
C ASN A 89 -32.57 -23.02 -11.72
N LEU A 90 -31.82 -22.69 -10.67
CA LEU A 90 -32.29 -21.92 -9.52
C LEU A 90 -31.78 -20.49 -9.64
N SER A 91 -32.53 -19.53 -9.08
CA SER A 91 -32.03 -18.17 -8.93
C SER A 91 -30.91 -18.12 -7.89
N TYR A 92 -30.07 -17.09 -7.99
CA TYR A 92 -28.97 -16.86 -7.05
C TYR A 92 -29.45 -16.79 -5.59
N GLU A 93 -30.59 -16.13 -5.35
CA GLU A 93 -31.21 -15.99 -4.03
C GLU A 93 -31.71 -17.34 -3.48
N GLU A 94 -32.28 -18.20 -4.33
CA GLU A 94 -32.73 -19.53 -3.91
C GLU A 94 -31.56 -20.43 -3.51
N VAL A 95 -30.45 -20.37 -4.23
CA VAL A 95 -29.23 -21.11 -3.86
C VAL A 95 -28.68 -20.65 -2.52
N LEU A 96 -28.64 -19.33 -2.28
CA LEU A 96 -28.20 -18.78 -1.00
C LEU A 96 -29.11 -19.20 0.15
N ALA A 97 -30.43 -19.16 -0.02
CA ALA A 97 -31.40 -19.57 0.98
C ALA A 97 -31.23 -21.06 1.36
N ILE A 98 -31.04 -21.94 0.36
CA ILE A 98 -30.79 -23.37 0.60
C ILE A 98 -29.46 -23.58 1.34
N MET A 99 -28.40 -22.86 0.97
CA MET A 99 -27.11 -22.94 1.66
C MET A 99 -27.17 -22.43 3.11
N ALA A 100 -27.96 -21.37 3.37
CA ALA A 100 -28.21 -20.87 4.72
C ALA A 100 -29.00 -21.89 5.55
N ASP A 101 -30.11 -22.42 5.02
CA ASP A 101 -30.95 -23.39 5.73
C ASP A 101 -30.25 -24.73 6.02
N SER A 102 -29.32 -25.14 5.16
CA SER A 102 -28.54 -26.37 5.34
C SER A 102 -27.39 -26.22 6.36
N SER A 103 -26.95 -24.99 6.65
CA SER A 103 -25.95 -24.73 7.70
C SER A 103 -26.57 -24.62 9.10
N THR A 104 -27.85 -24.25 9.21
CA THR A 104 -28.59 -24.19 10.49
C THR A 104 -29.11 -25.55 10.98
N LYS A 105 -29.09 -26.59 10.14
CA LYS A 105 -29.58 -27.95 10.47
C LYS A 105 -28.49 -28.91 10.99
N LYS A 106 -27.38 -28.39 11.51
CA LYS A 106 -26.32 -29.19 12.17
C LYS A 106 -26.27 -28.94 13.66
#